data_AF-A0A4P6L871-F1
#
_entry.id   AF-A0A4P6L871-F1
#
_cell.length_a   1.000
_cell.length_b   1.000
_cell.length_c   1.000
_cell.angle_alpha   90.00
_cell.angle_beta   90.00
_cell.angle_gamma   90.00
#
_symmetry.space_group_name_H-M   'P 1'
#
loop_
_entity.id
_entity.type
_entity.pdbx_description
1 polymer ?
#
loop_
_entity_poly.entity_id
_entity_poly.type
_entity_poly.pdbx_seq_one_letter_code
_entity_poly.pdbx_strand_id
1 'polypeptide(L)'
;MNVQVAANTRVTVTFDASIDVATTVGLDAAGNAERAMGRILMAFDGLDADGAWVIDEQFQELVAGYRVDNAGNVLGDTLHWDGQLSVSFANWTGSDTVATLYSEGVIGGSSVVSAVPEPATYGMLLGGLALLGVAARRKKAAC
;
A
#
# COMPACT_ATOMS: atom_id res chain seq x y z
N MET A 1 3.62 -12.73 -22.10
CA MET A 1 2.98 -13.70 -23.02
C MET A 1 3.17 -13.18 -24.42
N ASN A 2 3.63 -14.02 -25.34
CA ASN A 2 3.78 -13.61 -26.74
C ASN A 2 2.44 -13.77 -27.47
N VAL A 3 2.08 -12.76 -28.24
CA VAL A 3 0.83 -12.69 -29.02
C VAL A 3 1.22 -12.42 -30.47
N GLN A 4 0.83 -13.33 -31.37
CA GLN A 4 0.95 -13.07 -32.81
C GLN A 4 -0.15 -12.09 -33.22
N VAL A 5 0.25 -10.97 -33.81
CA VAL A 5 -0.66 -9.92 -34.28
C VAL A 5 -0.59 -9.85 -35.79
N ALA A 6 -1.70 -10.14 -36.45
CA ALA A 6 -1.77 -10.20 -37.90
C ALA A 6 -1.48 -8.84 -38.56
N ALA A 7 -1.00 -8.88 -39.80
CA ALA A 7 -0.80 -7.68 -40.61
C ALA A 7 -2.07 -6.79 -40.67
N ASN A 8 -1.89 -5.47 -40.55
CA ASN A 8 -2.96 -4.47 -40.59
C ASN A 8 -4.09 -4.67 -39.54
N THR A 9 -3.74 -5.19 -38.36
CA THR A 9 -4.71 -5.38 -37.26
C THR A 9 -4.30 -4.64 -36.00
N ARG A 10 -5.29 -4.39 -35.13
CA ARG A 10 -5.08 -3.92 -33.77
C ARG A 10 -5.72 -4.91 -32.81
N VAL A 11 -4.99 -5.27 -31.76
CA VAL A 11 -5.50 -6.08 -30.65
C VAL A 11 -5.60 -5.18 -29.44
N THR A 12 -6.76 -5.21 -28.79
CA THR A 12 -6.97 -4.58 -27.48
C THR A 12 -7.23 -5.68 -26.48
N VAL A 13 -6.54 -5.62 -25.35
CA VAL A 13 -6.71 -6.54 -24.23
C VAL A 13 -7.18 -5.74 -23.03
N THR A 14 -8.25 -6.23 -22.42
CA THR A 14 -8.80 -5.64 -21.20
C THR A 14 -8.85 -6.68 -20.09
N PHE A 15 -8.61 -6.25 -18.86
CA PHE A 15 -8.78 -7.10 -17.68
C PHE A 15 -9.35 -6.28 -16.53
N ASP A 16 -10.24 -6.92 -15.79
CA ASP A 16 -10.78 -6.36 -14.57
C ASP A 16 -9.77 -6.64 -13.44
N ALA A 17 -9.52 -5.63 -12.63
CA ALA A 17 -8.57 -5.67 -11.54
C ALA A 17 -9.09 -4.87 -10.35
N SER A 18 -8.62 -5.25 -9.17
CA SER A 18 -8.90 -4.53 -7.94
C SER A 18 -7.64 -4.40 -7.10
N ILE A 19 -7.59 -3.32 -6.32
CA ILE A 19 -6.51 -3.03 -5.38
C ILE A 19 -7.14 -2.64 -4.06
N ASP A 20 -6.74 -3.33 -3.00
CA ASP A 20 -7.07 -3.01 -1.61
C ASP A 20 -5.79 -2.64 -0.88
N VAL A 21 -5.75 -1.44 -0.30
CA VAL A 21 -4.65 -1.00 0.56
C VAL A 21 -5.20 -0.42 1.85
N ALA A 22 -4.58 -0.79 2.97
CA ALA A 22 -4.98 -0.32 4.27
C ALA A 22 -3.76 -0.09 5.17
N THR A 23 -3.89 0.89 6.04
CA THR A 23 -3.02 1.12 7.20
C THR A 23 -3.81 0.92 8.48
N THR A 24 -3.13 0.80 9.62
CA THR A 24 -3.77 0.51 10.90
C THR A 24 -3.97 1.79 11.72
N VAL A 25 -2.87 2.35 12.24
CA VAL A 25 -2.89 3.55 13.09
C VAL A 25 -2.78 4.81 12.25
N GLY A 26 -2.13 4.72 11.09
CA GLY A 26 -1.89 5.84 10.19
C GLY A 26 -0.80 6.80 10.67
N LEU A 27 -0.88 7.28 11.91
CA LEU A 27 0.12 8.15 12.54
C LEU A 27 0.25 7.81 14.04
N ASP A 28 1.47 7.64 14.53
CA ASP A 28 1.73 7.44 15.96
C ASP A 28 1.87 8.76 16.74
N ALA A 29 1.96 8.66 18.07
CA ALA A 29 2.12 9.82 18.96
C ALA A 29 3.49 10.51 18.82
N ALA A 30 4.48 9.87 18.20
CA ALA A 30 5.79 10.44 17.91
C ALA A 30 5.84 11.13 16.52
N GLY A 31 4.75 11.07 15.75
CA GLY A 31 4.63 11.65 14.42
C GLY A 31 5.15 10.75 13.29
N ASN A 32 5.43 9.46 13.55
CA ASN A 32 5.75 8.51 12.49
C ASN A 32 4.47 8.05 11.79
N ALA A 33 4.49 8.01 10.47
CA ALA A 33 3.34 7.62 9.66
C ALA A 33 3.46 6.20 9.10
N GLU A 34 2.34 5.49 9.07
CA GLU A 34 2.19 4.28 8.28
C GLU A 34 1.95 4.63 6.81
N ARG A 35 2.35 3.72 5.93
CA ARG A 35 2.08 3.83 4.51
C ARG A 35 1.86 2.44 3.93
N ALA A 36 0.83 2.29 3.12
CA ALA A 36 0.58 1.09 2.34
C ALA A 36 0.38 1.48 0.87
N MET A 37 0.88 0.66 -0.04
CA MET A 37 0.92 0.91 -1.47
C MET A 37 0.58 -0.37 -2.21
N GLY A 38 -0.23 -0.23 -3.26
CA GLY A 38 -0.54 -1.27 -4.22
C GLY A 38 -0.60 -0.65 -5.61
N ARG A 39 0.11 -1.26 -6.56
CA ARG A 39 0.09 -0.88 -7.97
C ARG A 39 -0.14 -2.11 -8.82
N ILE A 40 -1.00 -1.97 -9.82
CA ILE A 40 -1.15 -2.95 -10.89
C ILE A 40 -0.87 -2.22 -12.20
N LEU A 41 -0.09 -2.84 -13.06
CA LEU A 41 0.29 -2.36 -14.38
C LEU A 41 0.03 -3.45 -15.40
N MET A 42 -0.42 -3.06 -16.58
CA MET A 42 -0.41 -3.89 -17.77
C MET A 42 0.23 -3.12 -18.90
N ALA A 43 0.96 -3.86 -19.71
CA ALA A 43 1.60 -3.32 -20.88
C ALA A 43 1.51 -4.30 -22.05
N PHE A 44 1.42 -3.73 -23.25
CA PHE A 44 1.50 -4.44 -24.51
C PHE A 44 2.60 -3.79 -25.36
N ASP A 45 3.71 -4.49 -25.51
CA ASP A 45 4.87 -4.01 -26.26
C ASP A 45 5.13 -4.84 -27.53
N GLY A 46 5.89 -4.29 -28.46
CA GLY A 46 6.36 -5.01 -29.63
C GLY A 46 7.14 -4.11 -30.58
N LEU A 47 7.60 -4.68 -31.69
CA LEU A 47 8.27 -3.91 -32.75
C LEU A 47 7.25 -3.43 -33.79
N ASP A 48 7.38 -2.18 -34.23
CA ASP A 48 6.62 -1.61 -35.34
C ASP A 48 7.25 -1.92 -36.72
N ALA A 49 6.73 -1.25 -37.76
CA ALA A 49 7.16 -1.40 -39.15
C ALA A 49 8.65 -1.09 -39.39
N ASP A 50 9.18 -0.15 -38.63
CA ASP A 50 10.54 0.34 -38.77
C ASP A 50 11.50 -0.39 -37.81
N GLY A 51 10.98 -1.38 -37.06
CA GLY A 51 11.73 -2.10 -36.04
C GLY A 51 11.94 -1.30 -34.76
N ALA A 52 11.16 -0.24 -34.53
CA ALA A 52 11.17 0.50 -33.27
C ALA A 52 10.27 -0.17 -32.23
N TRP A 53 10.71 -0.14 -30.98
CA TRP A 53 9.90 -0.63 -29.86
C TRP A 53 8.75 0.33 -29.57
N VAL A 54 7.52 -0.20 -29.59
CA VAL A 54 6.30 0.49 -29.22
C VAL A 54 5.71 -0.21 -28.01
N ILE A 55 5.20 0.58 -27.07
CA ILE A 55 4.56 0.09 -25.85
C ILE A 55 3.29 0.91 -25.59
N ASP A 56 2.22 0.22 -25.25
CA ASP A 56 1.02 0.79 -24.66
C ASP A 56 0.91 0.27 -23.23
N GLU A 57 0.80 1.16 -22.25
CA GLU A 57 0.82 0.83 -20.83
C GLU A 57 -0.30 1.55 -20.10
N GLN A 58 -0.97 0.81 -19.21
CA GLN A 58 -1.90 1.37 -18.25
C GLN A 58 -1.60 0.81 -16.87
N PHE A 59 -1.59 1.69 -15.87
CA PHE A 59 -1.44 1.29 -14.48
C PHE A 59 -2.45 2.00 -13.58
N GLN A 60 -2.72 1.38 -12.44
CA GLN A 60 -3.42 1.97 -11.32
C GLN A 60 -2.56 1.82 -10.06
N GLU A 61 -2.48 2.88 -9.28
CA GLU A 61 -1.80 2.88 -7.98
C GLU A 61 -2.74 3.42 -6.90
N LEU A 62 -2.69 2.80 -5.71
CA LEU A 62 -3.28 3.32 -4.48
C LEU A 62 -2.21 3.43 -3.41
N VAL A 63 -2.28 4.52 -2.65
CA VAL A 63 -1.39 4.78 -1.52
C VAL A 63 -2.24 5.21 -0.32
N ALA A 64 -2.37 4.32 0.66
CA ALA A 64 -3.00 4.63 1.93
C ALA A 64 -1.96 5.18 2.92
N GLY A 65 -2.33 6.25 3.60
CA GLY A 65 -1.55 6.88 4.67
C GLY A 65 -2.38 6.97 5.94
N TYR A 66 -2.73 8.17 6.35
CA TYR A 66 -3.67 8.40 7.45
C TYR A 66 -4.78 9.34 7.01
N ARG A 67 -5.90 9.29 7.72
CA ARG A 67 -7.01 10.23 7.57
C ARG A 67 -7.33 10.90 8.91
N VAL A 68 -7.93 12.08 8.84
CA VAL A 68 -8.38 12.82 10.01
C VAL A 68 -9.90 12.88 9.96
N ASP A 69 -10.56 12.45 11.03
CA ASP A 69 -12.01 12.51 11.14
C ASP A 69 -12.50 13.93 11.51
N ASN A 70 -13.82 14.14 11.53
CA ASN A 70 -14.42 15.44 11.86
C ASN A 70 -14.16 15.90 13.31
N ALA A 71 -13.74 15.00 14.19
CA ALA A 71 -13.36 15.30 15.57
C ALA A 71 -11.85 15.59 15.71
N GLY A 72 -11.09 15.50 14.62
CA GLY A 72 -9.65 15.73 14.60
C GLY A 72 -8.82 14.50 14.98
N ASN A 73 -9.42 13.31 15.10
CA ASN A 73 -8.68 12.09 15.41
C ASN A 73 -7.96 11.58 14.16
N VAL A 74 -6.72 11.14 14.33
CA VAL A 74 -5.95 10.49 13.28
C VAL A 74 -6.25 8.99 13.28
N LEU A 75 -6.57 8.45 12.10
CA LEU A 75 -6.93 7.05 11.90
C LEU A 75 -6.15 6.50 10.70
N GLY A 76 -5.96 5.18 10.68
CA GLY A 76 -5.56 4.48 9.47
C GLY A 76 -6.54 4.72 8.32
N ASP A 77 -5.98 4.79 7.12
CA ASP A 77 -6.74 4.91 5.89
C ASP A 77 -6.93 3.55 5.21
N THR A 78 -8.02 3.42 4.46
CA THR A 78 -8.33 2.23 3.66
C THR A 78 -8.85 2.70 2.32
N LEU A 79 -8.16 2.32 1.26
CA LEU A 79 -8.52 2.64 -0.11
C LEU A 79 -8.79 1.35 -0.87
N HIS A 80 -9.83 1.41 -1.69
CA HIS A 80 -10.22 0.35 -2.58
C HIS A 80 -10.37 0.94 -3.98
N TRP A 81 -9.88 0.21 -4.97
CA TRP A 81 -10.15 0.46 -6.38
C TRP A 81 -10.58 -0.83 -7.03
N ASP A 82 -11.58 -0.72 -7.89
CA ASP A 82 -12.04 -1.77 -8.79
C ASP A 82 -12.26 -1.11 -10.15
N GLY A 83 -11.77 -1.75 -11.20
CA GLY A 83 -11.89 -1.21 -12.53
C GLY A 83 -11.19 -2.06 -13.57
N GLN A 84 -11.19 -1.54 -14.80
CA GLN A 84 -10.60 -2.21 -15.94
C GLN A 84 -9.33 -1.49 -16.39
N LEU A 85 -8.31 -2.27 -16.67
CA LEU A 85 -7.11 -1.83 -17.37
C LEU A 85 -7.18 -2.37 -18.81
N SER A 86 -6.80 -1.53 -19.75
CA SER A 86 -6.93 -1.73 -21.19
C SER A 86 -5.68 -1.25 -21.89
N VAL A 87 -5.02 -2.15 -22.60
CA VAL A 87 -3.87 -1.83 -23.46
C VAL A 87 -4.08 -2.39 -24.84
N SER A 88 -3.35 -1.87 -25.80
CA SER A 88 -3.51 -2.24 -27.19
C SER A 88 -2.21 -2.21 -27.96
N PHE A 89 -2.09 -3.09 -28.94
CA PHE A 89 -1.00 -3.09 -29.89
C PHE A 89 -1.54 -3.09 -31.31
N ALA A 90 -0.99 -2.24 -32.16
CA ALA A 90 -1.40 -2.09 -33.54
C ALA A 90 -0.25 -2.47 -34.49
N ASN A 91 -0.49 -3.49 -35.32
CA ASN A 91 0.40 -3.89 -36.40
C ASN A 91 -0.11 -3.30 -37.72
N TRP A 92 0.46 -2.18 -38.16
CA TRP A 92 0.15 -1.56 -39.45
C TRP A 92 1.06 -2.03 -40.59
N THR A 93 1.86 -3.07 -40.36
CA THR A 93 2.76 -3.59 -41.38
C THR A 93 2.02 -4.55 -42.33
N GLY A 94 2.67 -4.88 -43.45
CA GLY A 94 2.18 -5.89 -44.40
C GLY A 94 2.48 -7.34 -44.00
N SER A 95 2.96 -7.59 -42.78
CA SER A 95 3.32 -8.93 -42.30
C SER A 95 2.88 -9.15 -40.87
N ASP A 96 2.72 -10.41 -40.46
CA ASP A 96 2.43 -10.72 -39.07
C ASP A 96 3.63 -10.35 -38.18
N THR A 97 3.35 -9.92 -36.96
CA THR A 97 4.37 -9.60 -35.96
C THR A 97 4.08 -10.31 -34.64
N VAL A 98 5.06 -10.33 -33.75
CA VAL A 98 4.91 -10.84 -32.38
C VAL A 98 5.06 -9.68 -31.41
N ALA A 99 4.05 -9.49 -30.57
CA ALA A 99 4.02 -8.52 -29.50
C ALA A 99 3.97 -9.24 -28.14
N THR A 100 4.42 -8.60 -27.07
CA THR A 100 4.41 -9.14 -25.71
C THR A 100 3.36 -8.44 -24.88
N LEU A 101 2.42 -9.22 -24.36
CA LEU A 101 1.49 -8.77 -23.32
C LEU A 101 2.03 -9.21 -21.96
N TYR A 102 2.17 -8.29 -21.01
CA TYR A 102 2.54 -8.60 -19.63
C TYR A 102 1.81 -7.72 -18.62
N SER A 103 1.79 -8.19 -17.37
CA SER A 103 1.26 -7.45 -16.23
C SER A 103 2.22 -7.54 -15.05
N GLU A 104 2.21 -6.51 -14.21
CA GLU A 104 3.03 -6.40 -13.02
C GLU A 104 2.15 -5.95 -11.84
N GLY A 105 2.34 -6.59 -10.69
CA GLY A 105 1.77 -6.16 -9.41
C GLY A 105 2.88 -5.79 -8.45
N VAL A 106 2.78 -4.62 -7.83
CA VAL A 106 3.72 -4.14 -6.80
C VAL A 106 2.94 -3.84 -5.52
N ILE A 107 3.43 -4.37 -4.41
CA ILE A 107 2.90 -4.09 -3.08
C ILE A 107 4.06 -3.61 -2.22
N GLY A 108 3.85 -2.55 -1.44
CA GLY A 108 4.85 -2.05 -0.51
C GLY A 108 4.23 -1.29 0.64
N GLY A 109 5.01 -1.05 1.69
CA GLY A 109 4.54 -0.28 2.82
C GLY A 109 5.55 -0.16 3.95
N SER A 110 5.21 0.69 4.90
CA SER A 110 5.91 0.89 6.17
C SER A 110 4.88 0.96 7.28
N SER A 111 5.09 0.21 8.36
CA SER A 111 4.24 0.23 9.55
C SER A 111 4.97 0.91 10.70
N VAL A 112 4.20 1.43 11.66
CA VAL A 112 4.71 2.04 12.89
C VAL A 112 4.20 1.24 14.08
N VAL A 113 5.07 0.99 15.04
CA VAL A 113 4.69 0.34 16.29
C VAL A 113 4.44 1.43 17.32
N SER A 114 3.18 1.65 17.71
CA SER A 114 2.92 2.56 18.81
C SER A 114 3.43 1.94 20.11
N ALA A 115 4.28 2.67 20.84
CA ALA A 115 4.75 2.23 22.14
C ALA A 115 3.57 2.25 23.11
N VAL A 116 2.97 1.08 23.37
CA VAL A 116 1.94 0.93 24.41
C VAL A 116 2.65 0.88 25.77
N PRO A 117 2.42 1.83 26.69
CA PRO A 117 2.93 1.70 28.05
C PRO A 117 2.29 0.47 28.70
N GLU A 118 3.11 -0.50 29.11
CA GLU A 118 2.57 -1.73 29.71
C GLU A 118 1.72 -1.39 30.94
N PRO A 119 0.50 -1.96 31.09
CA PRO A 119 -0.37 -1.72 32.24
C PRO A 119 0.31 -2.00 33.58
N ALA A 120 1.25 -2.96 33.57
CA ALA A 120 2.08 -3.30 34.71
C ALA A 120 2.96 -2.14 35.17
N THR A 121 3.37 -1.21 34.30
CA THR A 121 4.21 -0.05 34.68
C THR A 121 3.45 0.87 35.64
N TYR A 122 2.18 1.15 35.37
CA TYR A 122 1.34 1.93 36.29
C TYR A 122 1.05 1.15 37.57
N GLY A 123 0.80 -0.17 37.46
CA GLY A 123 0.63 -1.04 38.62
C GLY A 123 1.87 -1.10 39.52
N MET A 124 3.06 -1.15 38.93
CA MET A 124 4.35 -1.16 39.62
C MET A 124 4.69 0.20 40.22
N LEU A 125 4.32 1.29 39.55
CA LEU A 125 4.45 2.64 40.10
C LEU A 125 3.53 2.85 41.31
N LEU A 126 2.25 2.46 41.21
CA LEU A 126 1.31 2.53 42.32
C LEU A 126 1.70 1.58 43.45
N GLY A 127 2.10 0.35 43.12
CA GLY A 127 2.63 -0.62 44.08
C GLY A 127 3.86 -0.11 44.81
N GLY A 128 4.81 0.49 44.09
CA GLY A 128 5.98 1.14 44.67
C GLY A 128 5.63 2.30 45.61
N LEU A 129 4.69 3.16 45.20
CA LEU A 129 4.25 4.30 46.01
C LEU A 129 3.52 3.83 47.28
N ALA A 130 2.70 2.78 47.20
CA ALA A 130 2.03 2.18 48.35
C ALA A 130 3.05 1.61 49.37
N LEU A 131 4.08 0.91 48.89
CA LEU A 131 5.15 0.39 49.74
C LEU A 131 5.90 1.52 50.47
N LEU A 132 6.23 2.60 49.76
CA LEU A 132 6.88 3.79 50.35
C LEU A 132 5.98 4.47 51.40
N GLY A 133 4.69 4.62 51.13
CA GLY A 133 3.72 5.20 52.06
C GLY A 133 3.60 4.40 53.36
N VAL A 134 3.55 3.07 53.26
CA VAL A 134 3.53 2.16 54.42
C VAL A 134 4.83 2.27 55.23
N ALA A 135 5.99 2.28 54.55
CA ALA A 135 7.29 2.42 55.22
C ALA A 135 7.42 3.75 55.97
N ALA A 136 6.97 4.85 55.38
CA ALA A 136 6.97 6.17 56.02
C ALA A 136 6.04 6.23 57.24
N ARG A 137 4.86 5.61 57.18
CA ARG A 137 3.92 5.52 58.32
C ARG A 137 4.53 4.74 59.49
N ARG A 138 5.21 3.62 59.22
CA ARG A 138 5.90 2.81 60.24
C ARG A 138 7.03 3.58 60.92
N LYS A 139 7.78 4.39 60.18
CA LYS A 139 8.83 5.25 60.76
C LYS A 139 8.25 6.33 61.68
N LYS A 140 7.11 6.93 61.33
CA LYS A 140 6.44 7.91 62.18
C LYS A 140 5.81 7.31 63.45
N ALA A 141 5.33 6.06 63.39
CA ALA A 141 4.74 5.37 64.53
C ALA A 141 5.78 4.74 65.49
N ALA A 142 7.06 4.75 65.12
CA ALA A 142 8.18 4.24 65.93
C ALA A 142 8.93 5.36 66.69
N CYS A 143 8.39 6.58 66.72
CA CYS A 143 8.83 7.71 67.53
C CYS A 143 7.80 8.05 68.60
#